data_AF-A0A0R3QF73-F1
#
_entry.id   AF-A0A0R3QF73-F1
#
_cell.length_a   1.000
_cell.length_b   1.000
_cell.length_c   1.000
_cell.angle_alpha   90.00
_cell.angle_beta   90.00
_cell.angle_gamma   90.00
#
_symmetry.space_group_name_H-M   'P 1'
#
loop_
_entity.id
_entity.type
_entity.pdbx_description
1 polymer ?
#
loop_
_entity_poly.entity_id
_entity_poly.type
_entity_poly.pdbx_seq_one_letter_code
_entity_poly.pdbx_strand_id
1 'polypeptide(L)'
;MLGNFRRLHILPTLVGLIIFYSGLIPISLNITLEMIQLFQAYFIQQDLNLYDKNSDIKAEVRSSNLNSQLGQVRYIISDKTGTLTQNKMRFKMCTIGGIKYGSMMTEKFTDEAILDDLINNAGNAKSIRDFLTLLAICHMVVPEKVINSELEKIIYHSPSPGIEFFVT
;
A
#
# COMPACT_ATOMS: atom_id res chain seq x y z
N MET A 1 -36.42 -66.38 21.88
CA MET A 1 -37.38 -65.26 21.79
C MET A 1 -37.01 -63.99 22.56
N LEU A 2 -35.87 -63.91 23.30
CA LEU A 2 -35.47 -62.67 24.02
C LEU A 2 -34.54 -61.71 23.24
N GLY A 3 -33.92 -62.15 22.14
CA GLY A 3 -32.92 -61.34 21.40
C GLY A 3 -33.50 -60.20 20.56
N ASN A 4 -34.70 -60.37 20.00
CA ASN A 4 -35.36 -59.33 19.19
C ASN A 4 -35.97 -58.21 20.05
N PHE A 5 -36.41 -58.52 21.28
CA PHE A 5 -37.00 -57.51 22.18
C PHE A 5 -35.95 -56.49 22.65
N ARG A 6 -34.74 -56.92 23.01
CA ARG A 6 -33.65 -56.00 23.40
C ARG A 6 -33.14 -55.17 22.22
N ARG A 7 -33.20 -55.69 20.99
CA ARG A 7 -32.78 -54.98 19.77
C ARG A 7 -33.79 -53.90 19.33
N LEU A 8 -35.08 -54.15 19.56
CA LEU A 8 -36.17 -53.23 19.19
C LEU A 8 -36.20 -51.94 20.04
N HIS A 9 -35.70 -52.00 21.28
CA HIS A 9 -35.65 -50.85 22.18
C HIS A 9 -34.37 -49.99 22.06
N ILE A 10 -33.33 -50.41 21.36
CA ILE A 10 -32.07 -49.64 21.26
C ILE A 10 -32.23 -48.42 20.37
N LEU A 11 -32.93 -48.57 19.24
CA LEU A 11 -33.22 -47.49 18.29
C LEU A 11 -33.99 -46.31 18.92
N PRO A 12 -35.14 -46.50 19.59
CA PRO A 12 -35.87 -45.40 20.21
C PRO A 12 -35.08 -44.76 21.37
N THR A 13 -34.31 -45.55 22.12
CA THR A 13 -33.45 -45.01 23.20
C THR A 13 -32.31 -44.15 22.65
N LEU A 14 -31.72 -44.55 21.51
CA LEU A 14 -30.66 -43.78 20.84
C LEU A 14 -31.21 -42.49 20.21
N VAL A 15 -32.38 -42.54 19.59
CA VAL A 15 -33.07 -41.34 19.07
C VAL A 15 -33.43 -40.40 20.23
N GLY A 16 -33.94 -40.93 21.34
CA GLY A 16 -34.21 -40.15 22.55
C GLY A 16 -32.95 -39.48 23.12
N LEU A 17 -31.81 -40.17 23.11
CA LEU A 17 -30.52 -39.62 23.53
C LEU A 17 -30.06 -38.47 22.61
N ILE A 18 -30.22 -38.61 21.29
CA ILE A 18 -29.90 -37.56 20.31
C ILE A 18 -30.76 -36.32 20.54
N ILE A 19 -32.07 -36.49 20.77
CA ILE A 19 -32.99 -35.38 21.04
C ILE A 19 -32.67 -34.73 22.39
N PHE A 20 -32.29 -35.51 23.41
CA PHE A 20 -31.88 -34.98 24.70
C PHE A 20 -30.61 -34.11 24.59
N TYR A 21 -29.66 -34.50 23.73
CA TYR A 21 -28.40 -33.76 23.52
C TYR A 21 -28.44 -32.72 22.38
N SER A 22 -29.51 -32.64 21.58
CA SER A 22 -29.58 -31.70 20.46
C SER A 22 -29.55 -30.23 20.87
N GLY A 23 -29.83 -29.93 22.14
CA GLY A 23 -29.70 -28.58 22.72
C GLY A 23 -28.30 -28.20 23.18
N LEU A 24 -27.31 -29.11 23.15
CA LEU A 24 -25.95 -28.82 23.62
C LEU A 24 -25.21 -27.79 22.76
N ILE A 25 -25.47 -27.79 21.45
CA ILE A 25 -24.96 -26.77 20.52
C ILE A 25 -26.13 -25.85 20.20
N PRO A 26 -26.19 -24.65 20.80
CA PRO A 26 -27.29 -23.75 20.55
C PRO A 26 -27.21 -23.24 19.11
N ILE A 27 -28.30 -23.37 18.36
CA ILE A 27 -28.42 -22.85 16.98
C ILE A 27 -28.17 -21.33 16.94
N SER A 28 -28.47 -20.63 18.04
CA SER A 28 -28.20 -19.20 18.20
C SER A 28 -26.71 -18.85 18.19
N LEU A 29 -25.80 -19.77 18.52
CA LEU A 29 -24.36 -19.49 18.56
C LEU A 29 -23.85 -19.02 17.19
N ASN A 30 -24.21 -19.72 16.11
CA ASN A 30 -23.76 -19.36 14.77
C ASN A 30 -24.25 -17.96 14.37
N ILE A 31 -25.53 -17.67 14.62
CA ILE A 31 -26.15 -16.37 14.33
C ILE A 31 -25.45 -15.27 15.15
N THR A 32 -25.17 -15.51 16.44
CA THR A 32 -24.48 -14.52 17.27
C THR A 32 -23.05 -14.24 16.78
N LEU A 33 -22.31 -15.24 16.31
CA LEU A 33 -20.96 -15.06 15.77
C LEU A 33 -20.97 -14.23 14.49
N GLU A 34 -21.92 -14.50 13.58
CA GLU A 34 -22.10 -13.70 12.35
C GLU A 34 -22.44 -12.25 12.68
N MET A 35 -23.34 -12.01 13.65
CA MET A 35 -23.68 -10.66 14.09
C MET A 35 -22.46 -9.92 14.67
N ILE A 36 -21.67 -10.58 15.52
CA ILE A 36 -20.44 -9.99 16.08
C ILE A 36 -19.46 -9.61 14.96
N GLN A 37 -19.26 -10.48 13.97
CA GLN A 37 -18.38 -10.21 12.83
C GLN A 37 -18.85 -9.02 12.00
N LEU A 38 -20.16 -8.85 11.82
CA LEU A 38 -20.75 -7.69 11.15
C LEU A 38 -20.54 -6.40 11.95
N PHE A 39 -20.76 -6.42 13.25
CA PHE A 39 -20.48 -5.27 14.12
C PHE A 39 -19.00 -4.88 14.10
N GLN A 40 -18.09 -5.86 14.14
CA GLN A 40 -16.66 -5.62 14.01
C GLN A 40 -16.30 -4.98 12.66
N ALA A 41 -16.88 -5.46 11.56
CA ALA A 41 -16.67 -4.88 10.23
C ALA A 41 -17.13 -3.42 10.19
N TYR A 42 -18.28 -3.11 10.80
CA TYR A 42 -18.79 -1.75 10.89
C TYR A 42 -17.83 -0.82 11.62
N PHE A 43 -17.27 -1.25 12.76
CA PHE A 43 -16.31 -0.44 13.50
C PHE A 43 -15.02 -0.18 12.71
N ILE A 44 -14.48 -1.18 11.99
CA ILE A 44 -13.29 -1.01 11.17
C ILE A 44 -13.53 0.03 10.06
N GLN A 45 -14.71 0.03 9.43
CA GLN A 45 -15.04 0.98 8.36
C GLN A 45 -15.25 2.42 8.85
N GLN A 46 -15.56 2.60 10.15
CA GLN A 46 -15.77 3.91 10.77
C GLN A 46 -14.50 4.49 11.41
N ASP A 47 -13.38 3.75 11.38
CA ASP A 47 -12.12 4.21 11.98
C ASP A 47 -11.46 5.29 11.12
N LEU A 48 -11.34 6.50 11.69
CA LEU A 48 -10.69 7.65 11.06
C LEU A 48 -9.17 7.47 10.92
N ASN A 49 -8.54 6.58 11.69
CA ASN A 49 -7.11 6.29 11.55
C ASN A 49 -6.79 5.47 10.30
N LEU A 50 -7.78 4.74 9.77
CA LEU A 50 -7.67 3.94 8.55
C LEU A 50 -8.19 4.69 7.31
N TYR A 51 -8.38 6.01 7.41
CA TYR A 51 -8.82 6.87 6.33
C TYR A 51 -7.64 7.61 5.69
N ASP A 52 -7.50 7.48 4.36
CA ASP A 52 -6.49 8.22 3.59
C ASP A 52 -7.06 9.57 3.12
N LYS A 53 -6.52 10.65 3.71
CA LYS A 53 -6.89 12.04 3.39
C LYS A 53 -6.51 12.45 1.96
N ASN A 54 -5.46 11.86 1.39
CA ASN A 54 -4.98 12.28 0.07
C ASN A 54 -5.88 11.75 -1.05
N SER A 55 -6.40 10.53 -0.88
CA SER A 55 -7.24 9.87 -1.87
C SER A 55 -8.73 9.95 -1.55
N ASP A 56 -9.10 10.45 -0.37
CA ASP A 56 -10.46 10.45 0.18
C ASP A 56 -11.08 9.03 0.23
N ILE A 57 -10.26 8.05 0.62
CA ILE A 57 -10.64 6.63 0.67
C ILE A 57 -10.64 6.15 2.12
N LYS A 58 -11.76 5.56 2.54
CA LYS A 58 -11.89 4.87 3.83
C LYS A 58 -11.59 3.37 3.70
N ALA A 59 -11.18 2.73 4.80
CA ALA A 59 -11.04 1.28 4.85
C ALA A 59 -12.39 0.58 4.56
N GLU A 60 -12.38 -0.33 3.59
CA GLU A 60 -13.53 -1.13 3.20
C GLU A 60 -13.32 -2.58 3.66
N VAL A 61 -14.28 -3.12 4.43
CA VAL A 61 -14.26 -4.53 4.82
C VAL A 61 -15.18 -5.31 3.88
N ARG A 62 -14.58 -6.12 3.01
CA ARG A 62 -15.32 -6.95 2.02
C ARG A 62 -15.73 -8.32 2.54
N SER A 63 -15.10 -8.79 3.62
CA SER A 63 -15.35 -10.12 4.18
C SER A 63 -15.25 -10.08 5.69
N SER A 64 -16.40 -9.98 6.36
CA SER A 64 -16.50 -9.84 7.83
C SER A 64 -16.10 -11.13 8.58
N ASN A 65 -16.21 -12.29 7.95
CA ASN A 65 -15.81 -13.58 8.52
C ASN A 65 -14.31 -13.70 8.81
N LEU A 66 -13.47 -12.88 8.18
CA LEU A 66 -12.02 -12.86 8.36
C LEU A 66 -11.55 -11.89 9.45
N ASN A 67 -12.44 -11.06 10.01
CA ASN A 67 -12.07 -10.02 10.98
C ASN A 67 -11.31 -10.60 12.19
N SER A 68 -11.76 -11.74 12.70
CA SER A 68 -11.10 -12.43 13.83
C SER A 68 -9.74 -13.04 13.49
N GLN A 69 -9.50 -13.35 12.21
CA GLN A 69 -8.24 -13.95 11.74
C GLN A 69 -7.14 -12.89 11.59
N LEU A 70 -7.49 -11.62 11.40
CA LEU A 70 -6.52 -10.51 11.33
C LEU A 70 -5.63 -10.43 12.58
N GLY A 71 -6.16 -10.76 13.75
CA GLY A 71 -5.41 -10.82 15.01
C GLY A 71 -4.44 -12.00 15.13
N GLN A 72 -4.48 -12.95 14.19
CA GLN A 72 -3.66 -14.18 14.20
C GLN A 72 -2.63 -14.22 13.06
N VAL A 73 -2.52 -13.14 12.28
CA VAL A 73 -1.59 -13.04 11.15
C VAL A 73 -0.14 -13.08 11.66
N ARG A 74 0.66 -14.00 11.12
CA ARG A 74 2.10 -14.14 11.45
C ARG A 74 3.04 -13.69 10.34
N TYR A 75 2.60 -13.81 9.09
CA TYR A 75 3.40 -13.49 7.91
C TYR A 75 2.61 -12.53 7.03
N ILE A 76 3.28 -11.46 6.60
CA ILE A 76 2.75 -10.50 5.64
C ILE A 76 3.57 -10.64 4.37
N ILE A 77 2.91 -10.99 3.27
CA ILE A 77 3.51 -11.00 1.94
C ILE A 77 3.05 -9.71 1.26
N SER A 78 3.99 -8.79 1.04
CA SER A 78 3.71 -7.50 0.42
C SER A 78 4.30 -7.46 -0.99
N ASP A 79 3.55 -6.87 -1.92
CA ASP A 79 4.10 -6.50 -3.22
C ASP A 79 4.99 -5.25 -3.09
N LYS A 80 6.00 -5.14 -3.93
CA LYS A 80 6.91 -3.99 -3.93
C LYS A 80 6.23 -2.78 -4.55
N THR A 81 5.73 -2.93 -5.77
CA THR A 81 5.27 -1.81 -6.59
C THR A 81 3.81 -1.50 -6.27
N GLY A 82 3.50 -0.26 -5.95
CA GLY A 82 2.12 0.15 -5.63
C GLY A 82 1.67 -0.16 -4.20
N THR A 83 2.44 -0.96 -3.43
CA THR A 83 2.23 -1.14 -1.98
C THR A 83 3.37 -0.52 -1.16
N LEU A 84 4.61 -1.02 -1.29
CA LEU A 84 5.74 -0.45 -0.55
C LEU A 84 6.26 0.85 -1.15
N THR A 85 6.20 0.98 -2.49
CA THR A 85 6.66 2.17 -3.19
C THR A 85 5.52 2.85 -3.92
N GLN A 86 5.40 4.16 -3.73
CA GLN A 86 4.66 5.02 -4.65
C GLN A 86 5.44 5.02 -5.98
N ASN A 87 4.77 4.82 -7.12
CA ASN A 87 5.39 4.83 -8.45
C ASN A 87 5.78 6.26 -8.88
N LYS A 88 6.60 6.92 -8.05
CA LYS A 88 7.06 8.30 -8.18
C LYS A 88 8.56 8.30 -7.86
N MET A 89 9.37 8.54 -8.88
CA MET A 89 10.82 8.65 -8.73
C MET A 89 11.21 10.10 -8.42
N ARG A 90 12.15 10.30 -7.51
CA ARG A 90 12.71 11.61 -7.17
C ARG A 90 14.23 11.49 -7.04
N PHE A 91 14.97 12.45 -7.58
CA PHE A 91 16.40 12.56 -7.30
C PHE A 91 16.63 13.16 -5.93
N LYS A 92 17.58 12.55 -5.23
CA LYS A 92 17.94 12.94 -3.88
C LYS A 92 19.41 13.32 -3.75
N MET A 93 20.27 12.72 -4.57
CA MET A 93 21.72 12.91 -4.46
C MET A 93 22.41 12.53 -5.75
N CYS A 94 23.56 13.18 -5.99
CA CYS A 94 24.50 12.82 -7.03
C CYS A 94 25.93 13.07 -6.56
N THR A 95 26.89 12.63 -7.36
CA THR A 95 28.31 12.89 -7.11
C THR A 95 28.91 13.42 -8.39
N ILE A 96 29.47 14.62 -8.33
CA ILE A 96 30.04 15.33 -9.48
C ILE A 96 31.46 15.76 -9.10
N GLY A 97 32.46 15.37 -9.89
CA GLY A 97 33.85 15.73 -9.63
C GLY A 97 34.40 15.23 -8.28
N GLY A 98 33.83 14.15 -7.73
CA GLY A 98 34.22 13.61 -6.41
C GLY A 98 33.53 14.28 -5.22
N ILE A 99 32.69 15.31 -5.46
CA ILE A 99 31.90 15.97 -4.41
C ILE A 99 30.47 15.41 -4.45
N LYS A 100 29.94 15.07 -3.27
CA LYS A 100 28.57 14.59 -3.11
C LYS A 100 27.65 15.77 -2.89
N TYR A 101 26.59 15.84 -3.69
CA TYR A 101 25.49 16.77 -3.54
C TYR A 101 24.23 16.00 -3.16
N GLY A 102 23.44 16.55 -2.26
CA GLY A 102 22.15 16.00 -1.86
C GLY A 102 22.18 15.32 -0.51
N SER A 103 21.02 15.38 0.15
CA SER A 103 20.79 14.78 1.46
C SER A 103 19.72 13.69 1.37
N MET A 104 19.92 12.61 2.11
CA MET A 104 18.89 11.57 2.25
C MET A 104 17.67 12.06 3.04
N MET A 105 17.88 13.04 3.93
CA MET A 105 16.88 13.52 4.88
C MET A 105 15.88 14.48 4.24
N THR A 106 16.26 15.16 3.16
CA THR A 106 15.38 16.09 2.46
C THR A 106 14.56 15.37 1.39
N GLU A 107 13.30 15.78 1.24
CA GLU A 107 12.41 15.23 0.21
C GLU A 107 12.65 15.82 -1.17
N LYS A 108 13.16 17.05 -1.23
CA LYS A 108 13.46 17.78 -2.45
C LYS A 108 14.96 17.92 -2.62
N PHE A 109 15.41 17.82 -3.87
CA PHE A 109 16.77 18.12 -4.25
C PHE A 109 16.93 19.64 -4.38
N THR A 110 17.29 20.27 -3.27
CA THR A 110 17.61 21.70 -3.22
C THR A 110 18.97 21.84 -2.58
N ASP A 111 20.03 21.59 -3.35
CA ASP A 111 21.39 21.85 -2.90
C ASP A 111 21.83 23.21 -3.41
N GLU A 112 21.74 24.21 -2.54
CA GLU A 112 22.38 25.51 -2.75
C GLU A 112 23.89 25.35 -3.04
N ALA A 113 24.51 24.31 -2.48
CA ALA A 113 25.90 23.93 -2.72
C ALA A 113 26.25 23.69 -4.20
N ILE A 114 25.33 23.13 -5.00
CA ILE A 114 25.58 22.99 -6.46
C ILE A 114 25.62 24.35 -7.12
N LEU A 115 24.70 25.23 -6.75
CA LEU A 115 24.60 26.57 -7.32
C LEU A 115 25.83 27.40 -6.94
N ASP A 116 26.26 27.30 -5.67
CA ASP A 116 27.46 27.95 -5.16
C ASP A 116 28.72 27.43 -5.85
N ASP A 117 28.87 26.12 -6.04
CA ASP A 117 30.02 25.57 -6.77
C ASP A 117 29.99 25.92 -8.26
N LEU A 118 28.80 26.09 -8.85
CA LEU A 118 28.66 26.53 -10.25
C LEU A 118 29.09 27.99 -10.44
N ILE A 119 28.85 28.85 -9.45
CA ILE A 119 29.13 30.29 -9.51
C ILE A 119 30.56 30.59 -9.04
N ASN A 120 30.98 30.02 -7.91
CA ASN A 120 32.19 30.41 -7.20
C ASN A 120 33.40 29.53 -7.51
N ASN A 121 33.21 28.29 -7.99
CA ASN A 121 34.30 27.31 -8.13
C ASN A 121 34.55 26.91 -9.60
N ALA A 122 35.42 27.66 -10.28
CA ALA A 122 35.72 27.46 -11.71
C ALA A 122 36.23 26.05 -12.07
N GLY A 123 36.86 25.35 -11.12
CA GLY A 123 37.40 23.99 -11.35
C GLY A 123 36.30 22.94 -11.46
N ASN A 124 35.32 22.95 -10.55
CA ASN A 124 34.23 21.98 -10.56
C ASN A 124 33.02 22.43 -11.39
N ALA A 125 32.87 23.74 -11.62
CA ALA A 125 31.78 24.30 -12.43
C ALA A 125 31.73 23.70 -13.84
N LYS A 126 32.88 23.39 -14.47
CA LYS A 126 32.91 22.72 -15.77
C LYS A 126 32.31 21.32 -15.69
N SER A 127 32.73 20.52 -14.70
CA SER A 127 32.22 19.17 -14.46
C SER A 127 30.72 19.17 -14.19
N ILE A 128 30.23 20.13 -13.40
CA ILE A 128 28.80 20.30 -13.11
C ILE A 128 28.02 20.65 -14.37
N ARG A 129 28.51 21.59 -15.19
CA ARG A 129 27.87 21.95 -16.46
C ARG A 129 27.82 20.77 -17.42
N ASP A 130 28.92 20.05 -17.59
CA ASP A 130 28.97 18.88 -18.48
C ASP A 130 28.01 17.79 -17.98
N PHE A 131 27.95 17.55 -16.66
CA PHE A 131 27.02 16.59 -16.04
C PHE A 131 25.55 16.97 -16.26
N LEU A 132 25.16 18.21 -15.98
CA LEU A 132 23.78 18.68 -16.18
C LEU A 132 23.40 18.70 -17.67
N THR A 133 24.34 19.05 -18.55
CA THR A 133 24.12 19.03 -20.01
C THR A 133 23.94 17.60 -20.52
N LEU A 134 24.72 16.65 -20.04
CA LEU A 134 24.54 15.23 -20.37
C LEU A 134 23.20 14.70 -19.88
N LEU A 135 22.77 15.06 -18.66
CA LEU A 135 21.45 14.70 -18.16
C LEU A 135 20.32 15.27 -19.03
N ALA A 136 20.47 16.50 -19.53
CA ALA A 136 19.46 17.16 -20.37
C ALA A 136 19.47 16.73 -21.85
N ILE A 137 20.54 16.10 -22.35
CA ILE A 137 20.64 15.68 -23.76
C ILE A 137 20.45 14.16 -23.90
N CYS A 138 20.98 13.38 -22.98
CA CYS A 138 20.98 11.91 -23.06
C CYS A 138 19.68 11.29 -22.56
N HIS A 139 18.54 11.74 -23.10
CA HIS A 139 17.23 11.18 -22.77
C HIS A 139 16.27 11.21 -23.96
N MET A 140 15.22 10.40 -23.89
CA MET A 140 14.13 10.37 -24.89
C MET A 140 12.85 11.02 -24.36
N VAL A 141 12.95 11.89 -23.35
CA VAL A 141 11.80 12.59 -22.78
C VAL A 141 11.20 13.55 -23.80
N VAL A 142 9.87 13.52 -23.91
CA VAL A 142 9.10 14.40 -24.79
C VAL A 142 8.43 15.48 -23.96
N PRO A 143 8.72 16.77 -24.18
CA PRO A 143 8.04 17.86 -23.50
C PRO A 143 6.69 18.16 -24.16
N GLU A 144 5.64 18.28 -23.37
CA GLU A 144 4.31 18.72 -23.76
C GLU A 144 3.97 20.02 -23.04
N LYS A 145 3.57 21.04 -23.79
CA LYS A 145 3.12 22.31 -23.21
C LYS A 145 1.64 22.22 -22.91
N VAL A 146 1.28 22.25 -21.64
CA VAL A 146 -0.11 22.32 -21.20
C VAL A 146 -0.42 23.76 -20.85
N ILE A 147 -1.32 24.35 -21.62
CA ILE A 147 -1.84 25.69 -21.38
C ILE A 147 -3.13 25.54 -20.58
N ASN A 148 -3.03 25.71 -19.27
CA ASN A 148 -4.21 25.93 -18.43
C ASN A 148 -4.38 27.43 -18.21
N SER A 149 -5.62 27.86 -18.01
CA SER A 149 -6.17 29.22 -18.10
C SER A 149 -5.36 30.38 -17.49
N GLU A 150 -4.36 30.11 -16.65
CA GLU A 150 -3.50 31.10 -15.98
C GLU A 150 -2.01 30.69 -15.86
N LEU A 151 -1.61 29.47 -16.25
CA LEU A 151 -0.24 28.96 -16.09
C LEU A 151 0.19 28.11 -17.29
N GLU A 152 1.26 28.54 -17.98
CA GLU A 152 1.99 27.69 -18.91
C GLU A 152 2.86 26.72 -18.14
N LYS A 153 2.53 25.42 -18.17
CA LYS A 153 3.33 24.36 -17.55
C LYS A 153 3.84 23.39 -18.60
N ILE A 154 5.14 23.11 -18.57
CA ILE A 154 5.75 22.05 -19.37
C ILE A 154 5.63 20.74 -18.57
N ILE A 155 5.05 19.72 -19.20
CA ILE A 155 4.98 18.36 -18.67
C ILE A 155 5.94 17.51 -19.48
N TYR A 156 6.74 16.70 -18.80
CA TYR A 156 7.70 15.81 -19.42
C TYR A 156 7.12 14.40 -19.46
N HIS A 157 7.09 13.78 -20.64
CA HIS A 157 6.60 12.42 -20.82
C HIS A 157 7.75 11.48 -21.19
N SER A 158 7.77 10.30 -20.57
CA SER A 158 8.80 9.29 -20.79
C SER A 158 8.20 7.88 -20.68
N PRO A 159 8.72 6.89 -21.44
CA PRO A 159 8.35 5.48 -21.24
C PRO A 159 8.83 4.92 -19.89
N SER A 160 9.75 5.61 -19.21
CA SER A 160 10.26 5.23 -17.89
C SER A 160 10.18 6.41 -16.91
N PRO A 161 9.55 6.25 -15.73
CA PRO A 161 9.43 7.31 -14.73
C PRO A 161 10.79 7.72 -14.13
N GLY A 162 11.79 6.85 -14.21
CA GLY A 162 13.16 7.20 -13.80
C GLY A 162 13.81 8.24 -14.71
N ILE A 163 13.49 8.23 -16.01
CA ILE A 163 14.06 9.16 -16.99
C ILE A 163 13.29 10.49 -17.01
N GLU A 164 11.97 10.44 -16.85
CA GLU A 164 11.10 11.62 -16.74
C GLU A 164 11.63 12.60 -15.67
N PHE A 165 12.05 12.02 -14.54
CA PHE A 165 12.54 12.76 -13.41
C PHE A 165 13.81 13.58 -13.74
N PHE A 166 14.77 13.09 -14.54
CA PHE A 166 16.06 13.79 -14.74
C PHE A 166 15.93 15.15 -15.44
N VAL A 167 14.78 15.42 -16.04
CA VAL A 167 14.50 16.60 -16.87
C VAL A 167 13.57 17.59 -16.14
N THR A 168 12.97 17.16 -15.04
CA THR A 168 11.98 17.92 -14.26
C THR A 168 12.63 18.65 -13.10
#